data_AF-A0A924IH96-F1
#
_entry.id   AF-A0A924IH96-F1
#
_cell.length_a   1.000
_cell.length_b   1.000
_cell.length_c   1.000
_cell.angle_alpha   90.00
_cell.angle_beta   90.00
_cell.angle_gamma   90.00
#
_symmetry.space_group_name_H-M   'P 1'
#
loop_
_entity.id
_entity.type
_entity.pdbx_description
1 polymer ?
#
loop_
_entity_poly.entity_id
_entity_poly.type
_entity_poly.pdbx_seq_one_letter_code
_entity_poly.pdbx_strand_id
1 'polypeptide(L)'
;MKAKLKGVFWLLSAMLMAVGFSLGFSFFVQQIPWSVERKLALVYDGSYGKNCVGNNLNSQIALDKLVKRIYPLKSDDHKFSLRVQVLRKKSINAFATLGGNIFINEALLLAATTPEELAGILAHEIEHVRLRHILQGVLVRLATAQGLKFVLSGDPGSLSADTASTFFNMSFTKSEEAQADSEGLKRLQMANVSVKGIYTFFKRMKSSSDLAALLSDHPSDSSRLSKLKPFLDKPSKEVLTEVEWISLKEICNH
;
A
#
# COMPACT_ATOMS: atom_id res chain seq x y z
N MET A 1 -43.46 -23.62 17.56
CA MET A 1 -42.92 -22.97 16.34
C MET A 1 -41.70 -22.08 16.61
N LYS A 2 -41.74 -21.15 17.59
CA LYS A 2 -40.63 -20.21 17.91
C LYS A 2 -39.29 -20.87 18.30
N ALA A 3 -39.28 -22.01 18.99
CA ALA A 3 -38.05 -22.69 19.41
C ALA A 3 -37.28 -23.34 18.26
N LYS A 4 -37.99 -23.95 17.29
CA LYS A 4 -37.37 -24.52 16.07
C LYS A 4 -36.74 -23.44 15.20
N LEU A 5 -37.39 -22.27 15.09
CA LEU A 5 -36.86 -21.12 14.36
C LEU A 5 -35.56 -20.58 15.01
N LYS A 6 -35.51 -20.52 16.35
CA LYS A 6 -34.31 -20.14 17.09
C LYS A 6 -33.17 -21.15 16.90
N GLY A 7 -33.48 -22.45 16.91
CA GLY A 7 -32.48 -23.50 16.67
C GLY A 7 -31.86 -23.44 15.26
N VAL A 8 -32.69 -23.21 14.24
CA VAL A 8 -32.22 -23.03 12.85
C VAL A 8 -31.36 -21.77 12.70
N PHE A 9 -31.74 -20.67 13.37
CA PHE A 9 -30.95 -19.44 13.38
C PHE A 9 -29.55 -19.63 14.00
N TRP A 10 -29.45 -20.33 15.12
CA TRP A 10 -28.16 -20.61 15.77
C TRP A 10 -27.30 -21.57 14.94
N LEU A 11 -27.90 -22.58 14.31
CA LEU A 11 -27.19 -23.49 13.40
C LEU A 11 -26.66 -22.77 12.17
N LEU A 12 -27.47 -21.91 11.53
CA LEU A 12 -27.04 -21.10 10.39
C LEU A 12 -25.94 -20.10 10.78
N SER A 13 -26.06 -19.46 11.93
CA SER A 13 -25.03 -18.55 12.46
C SER A 13 -23.73 -19.29 12.77
N ALA A 14 -23.81 -20.47 13.40
CA ALA A 14 -22.65 -21.31 13.68
C ALA A 14 -21.98 -21.82 12.40
N MET A 15 -22.77 -22.19 11.39
CA MET A 15 -22.27 -22.60 10.08
C MET A 15 -21.61 -21.42 9.33
N LEU A 16 -22.19 -20.23 9.37
CA LEU A 16 -21.59 -19.00 8.84
C LEU A 16 -20.27 -18.66 9.55
N MET A 17 -20.23 -18.80 10.87
CA MET A 17 -18.99 -18.61 11.64
C MET A 17 -17.95 -19.68 11.33
N ALA A 18 -18.33 -20.95 11.19
CA ALA A 18 -17.41 -22.04 10.87
C ALA A 18 -16.86 -21.94 9.43
N VAL A 19 -17.72 -21.64 8.45
CA VAL A 19 -17.32 -21.34 7.07
C VAL A 19 -16.44 -20.09 7.06
N GLY A 20 -16.83 -19.06 7.81
CA GLY A 20 -16.06 -17.83 8.00
C GLY A 20 -14.65 -18.07 8.52
N PHE A 21 -14.54 -18.90 9.55
CA PHE A 21 -13.28 -19.30 10.13
C PHE A 21 -12.43 -20.14 9.16
N SER A 22 -13.06 -21.04 8.40
CA SER A 22 -12.36 -21.93 7.45
C SER A 22 -11.83 -21.22 6.20
N LEU A 23 -12.53 -20.19 5.71
CA LEU A 23 -12.11 -19.40 4.55
C LEU A 23 -11.09 -18.32 4.92
N GLY A 24 -11.04 -17.95 6.20
CA GLY A 24 -10.10 -16.98 6.75
C GLY A 24 -10.51 -15.53 6.48
N PHE A 25 -10.07 -14.62 7.36
CA PHE A 25 -10.42 -13.19 7.31
C PHE A 25 -10.09 -12.53 5.97
N SER A 26 -8.92 -12.81 5.39
CA SER A 26 -8.48 -12.22 4.13
C SER A 26 -9.38 -12.56 2.95
N PHE A 27 -10.01 -13.75 2.93
CA PHE A 27 -10.99 -14.11 1.89
C PHE A 27 -12.19 -13.17 1.90
N PHE A 28 -12.76 -12.89 3.08
CA PHE A 28 -13.91 -11.98 3.20
C PHE A 28 -13.55 -10.55 2.85
N VAL A 29 -12.36 -10.09 3.26
CA VAL A 29 -11.90 -8.75 2.89
C VAL A 29 -11.77 -8.63 1.37
N GLN A 30 -11.35 -9.67 0.66
CA GLN A 30 -11.31 -9.67 -0.81
C GLN A 30 -12.70 -9.58 -1.47
N GLN A 31 -13.78 -9.98 -0.79
CA GLN A 31 -15.16 -9.90 -1.33
C GLN A 31 -15.79 -8.50 -1.19
N ILE A 32 -15.24 -7.61 -0.37
CA ILE A 32 -15.82 -6.26 -0.17
C ILE A 32 -15.73 -5.46 -1.47
N PRO A 33 -16.80 -4.87 -2.03
CA PRO A 33 -16.68 -4.10 -3.26
C PRO A 33 -15.71 -2.92 -3.14
N TRP A 34 -14.90 -2.66 -4.17
CA TRP A 34 -13.99 -1.50 -4.19
C TRP A 34 -14.70 -0.14 -4.08
N SER A 35 -15.98 -0.08 -4.45
CA SER A 35 -16.82 1.09 -4.24
C SER A 35 -17.06 1.40 -2.76
N VAL A 36 -17.14 0.36 -1.91
CA VAL A 36 -17.28 0.52 -0.45
C VAL A 36 -15.97 1.03 0.15
N GLU A 37 -14.85 0.41 -0.23
CA GLU A 37 -13.53 0.86 0.23
C GLU A 37 -13.24 2.32 -0.16
N ARG A 38 -13.60 2.71 -1.39
CA ARG A 38 -13.45 4.09 -1.84
C ARG A 38 -14.30 5.07 -1.04
N LYS A 39 -15.51 4.69 -0.62
CA LYS A 39 -16.33 5.53 0.28
C LYS A 39 -15.68 5.67 1.66
N LEU A 40 -15.10 4.59 2.20
CA LEU A 40 -14.36 4.65 3.47
C LEU A 40 -13.13 5.55 3.36
N ALA A 41 -12.44 5.54 2.21
CA ALA A 41 -11.31 6.44 1.94
C ALA A 41 -11.72 7.92 1.99
N LEU A 42 -12.93 8.27 1.51
CA LEU A 42 -13.42 9.67 1.54
C LEU A 42 -13.78 10.15 2.95
N VAL A 43 -14.19 9.24 3.84
CA VAL A 43 -14.43 9.57 5.26
C VAL A 43 -13.11 9.97 5.95
N TYR A 44 -11.99 9.46 5.44
CA TYR A 44 -10.64 9.83 5.86
C TYR A 44 -9.88 10.52 4.73
N ASP A 45 -10.39 11.67 4.29
CA ASP A 45 -9.59 12.61 3.49
C ASP A 45 -8.68 13.42 4.43
N GLY A 46 -7.82 12.70 5.15
CA GLY A 46 -6.78 13.35 5.94
C GLY A 46 -5.96 14.23 5.01
N SER A 47 -5.72 15.49 5.39
CA SER A 47 -4.79 16.33 4.64
C SER A 47 -3.39 15.72 4.75
N TYR A 48 -3.03 14.87 3.78
CA TYR A 48 -1.76 14.16 3.76
C TYR A 48 -0.57 15.11 3.54
N GLY A 49 -0.82 16.39 3.30
CA GLY A 49 0.17 17.44 3.08
C GLY A 49 -0.01 18.11 1.72
N LYS A 50 0.85 19.09 1.43
CA LYS A 50 0.85 19.77 0.12
C LYS A 50 1.28 18.77 -0.96
N ASN A 51 0.41 18.52 -1.94
CA ASN A 51 0.71 17.70 -3.10
C ASN A 51 1.55 18.50 -4.12
N CYS A 52 2.57 17.85 -4.68
CA CYS A 52 3.47 18.41 -5.68
C CYS A 52 3.09 18.05 -7.13
N VAL A 53 2.26 17.01 -7.30
CA VAL A 53 1.78 16.50 -8.61
C VAL A 53 0.95 17.57 -9.31
N GLY A 54 1.12 17.69 -10.64
CA GLY A 54 0.39 18.66 -11.47
C GLY A 54 1.03 20.04 -11.60
N ASN A 55 2.10 20.35 -10.85
CA ASN A 55 2.78 21.64 -10.94
C ASN A 55 3.82 21.72 -12.07
N ASN A 56 4.38 20.58 -12.50
CA ASN A 56 5.38 20.47 -13.57
C ASN A 56 5.03 19.32 -14.52
N LEU A 57 4.83 19.63 -15.80
CA LEU A 57 4.42 18.65 -16.80
C LEU A 57 5.49 17.57 -17.05
N ASN A 58 6.77 17.92 -17.08
CA ASN A 58 7.85 16.96 -17.32
C ASN A 58 7.99 15.98 -16.16
N SER A 59 7.93 16.49 -14.92
CA SER A 59 7.93 15.67 -13.72
C SER A 59 6.72 14.74 -13.67
N GLN A 60 5.53 15.24 -14.06
CA GLN A 60 4.31 14.43 -14.15
C GLN A 60 4.44 13.31 -15.18
N ILE A 61 4.95 13.62 -16.37
CA ILE A 61 5.17 12.63 -17.44
C ILE A 61 6.14 11.55 -16.96
N ALA A 62 7.22 11.93 -16.27
CA ALA A 62 8.18 10.97 -15.72
C ALA A 62 7.56 10.07 -14.65
N LEU A 63 6.77 10.62 -13.72
CA LEU A 63 6.05 9.83 -12.72
C LEU A 63 5.05 8.87 -13.39
N ASP A 64 4.25 9.37 -14.32
CA ASP A 64 3.25 8.58 -15.04
C ASP A 64 3.90 7.47 -15.86
N LYS A 65 5.04 7.75 -16.51
CA LYS A 65 5.81 6.75 -17.28
C LYS A 65 6.29 5.63 -16.37
N LEU A 66 6.84 5.96 -15.20
CA LEU A 66 7.26 4.97 -14.21
C LEU A 66 6.07 4.14 -13.73
N VAL A 67 4.97 4.77 -13.33
CA VAL A 67 3.78 4.06 -12.82
C VAL A 67 3.18 3.16 -13.89
N LYS A 68 3.03 3.65 -15.13
CA LYS A 68 2.55 2.86 -16.28
C LYS A 68 3.45 1.66 -16.59
N ARG A 69 4.73 1.73 -16.26
CA ARG A 69 5.67 0.62 -16.44
C ARG A 69 5.34 -0.57 -15.53
N ILE A 70 4.84 -0.31 -14.32
CA ILE A 70 4.61 -1.32 -13.28
C ILE A 70 3.12 -1.57 -12.99
N TYR A 71 2.21 -0.76 -13.52
CA TYR A 71 0.77 -0.89 -13.34
C TYR A 71 -0.03 -0.26 -14.52
N PRO A 72 -1.13 -0.89 -14.98
CA PRO A 72 -1.63 -2.20 -14.59
C PRO A 72 -0.87 -3.33 -15.31
N LEU A 73 -0.63 -4.45 -14.63
CA LEU A 73 0.03 -5.63 -15.18
C LEU A 73 -0.69 -6.94 -14.87
N LYS A 74 -1.38 -7.02 -13.73
CA LYS A 74 -2.09 -8.23 -13.30
C LYS A 74 -3.55 -8.16 -13.72
N SER A 75 -4.16 -9.34 -13.93
CA SER A 75 -5.53 -9.45 -14.41
C SER A 75 -6.55 -8.74 -13.52
N ASP A 76 -6.29 -8.59 -12.22
CA ASP A 76 -7.18 -7.99 -11.23
C ASP A 76 -6.88 -6.50 -10.96
N ASP A 77 -5.86 -5.92 -11.58
CA ASP A 77 -5.52 -4.49 -11.42
C ASP A 77 -6.68 -3.58 -11.91
N HIS A 78 -7.54 -4.04 -12.83
CA HIS A 78 -8.71 -3.25 -13.28
C HIS A 78 -9.80 -3.06 -12.22
N LYS A 79 -9.74 -3.78 -11.09
CA LYS A 79 -10.77 -3.71 -10.05
C LYS A 79 -10.72 -2.41 -9.25
N PHE A 80 -9.61 -1.66 -9.30
CA PHE A 80 -9.45 -0.36 -8.66
C PHE A 80 -8.65 0.60 -9.55
N SER A 81 -8.71 1.88 -9.21
CA SER A 81 -7.90 2.91 -9.86
C SER A 81 -6.76 3.29 -8.95
N LEU A 82 -5.53 3.16 -9.44
CA LEU A 82 -4.34 3.58 -8.72
C LEU A 82 -4.09 5.07 -8.91
N ARG A 83 -3.83 5.79 -7.83
CA ARG A 83 -3.36 7.19 -7.85
C ARG A 83 -2.08 7.31 -7.03
N VAL A 84 -1.00 7.72 -7.69
CA VAL A 84 0.28 7.97 -7.05
C VAL A 84 0.47 9.48 -6.89
N GLN A 85 0.78 9.92 -5.68
CA GLN A 85 0.93 11.33 -5.33
C GLN A 85 2.28 11.57 -4.63
N VAL A 86 2.83 12.77 -4.80
CA VAL A 86 4.08 13.18 -4.15
C VAL A 86 3.77 14.29 -3.16
N LEU A 87 4.16 14.10 -1.90
CA LEU A 87 3.88 15.01 -0.81
C LEU A 87 5.14 15.79 -0.43
N ARG A 88 5.01 17.10 -0.24
CA ARG A 88 6.09 17.97 0.22
C ARG A 88 6.37 17.74 1.72
N LYS A 89 7.06 16.64 2.03
CA LYS A 89 7.35 16.16 3.40
C LYS A 89 8.82 15.77 3.54
N LYS A 90 9.40 16.19 4.67
CA LYS A 90 10.81 15.93 5.03
C LYS A 90 11.05 14.53 5.61
N SER A 91 10.00 13.82 6.02
CA SER A 91 10.12 12.43 6.48
C SER A 91 10.28 11.49 5.29
N ILE A 92 11.24 10.57 5.36
CA ILE A 92 11.44 9.54 4.34
C ILE A 92 10.34 8.48 4.52
N ASN A 93 9.29 8.54 3.70
CA ASN A 93 8.24 7.53 3.69
C ASN A 93 7.56 7.40 2.32
N ALA A 94 7.01 6.22 2.03
CA ALA A 94 5.95 5.99 1.06
C ALA A 94 4.94 5.05 1.68
N PHE A 95 3.66 5.28 1.41
CA PHE A 95 2.59 4.48 2.00
C PHE A 95 1.36 4.46 1.10
N ALA A 96 0.69 3.31 1.08
CA ALA A 96 -0.63 3.14 0.51
C ALA A 96 -1.75 3.48 1.50
N THR A 97 -2.86 4.00 1.00
CA THR A 97 -4.11 4.17 1.75
C THR A 97 -5.29 3.52 1.02
N LEU A 98 -6.45 3.52 1.67
CA LEU A 98 -7.68 2.97 1.10
C LEU A 98 -8.04 3.63 -0.23
N GLY A 99 -8.72 2.86 -1.09
CA GLY A 99 -9.27 3.39 -2.34
C GLY A 99 -8.23 3.61 -3.43
N GLY A 100 -7.07 2.97 -3.32
CA GLY A 100 -6.05 2.91 -4.37
C GLY A 100 -5.09 4.09 -4.40
N ASN A 101 -4.92 4.81 -3.29
CA ASN A 101 -3.97 5.92 -3.23
C ASN A 101 -2.62 5.44 -2.70
N ILE A 102 -1.54 5.89 -3.33
CA ILE A 102 -0.17 5.76 -2.83
C ILE A 102 0.44 7.15 -2.73
N PHE A 103 1.09 7.41 -1.61
CA PHE A 103 1.78 8.66 -1.35
C PHE A 103 3.27 8.41 -1.22
N ILE A 104 4.07 9.27 -1.85
CA ILE A 104 5.52 9.28 -1.75
C ILE A 104 5.90 10.60 -1.12
N ASN A 105 6.62 10.60 -0.01
CA ASN A 105 7.18 11.84 0.50
C ASN A 105 8.37 12.26 -0.36
N GLU A 106 8.49 13.56 -0.61
CA GLU A 106 9.60 14.18 -1.32
C GLU A 106 10.96 13.69 -0.80
N ALA A 107 11.14 13.59 0.52
CA ALA A 107 12.39 13.09 1.10
C ALA A 107 12.72 11.64 0.70
N LEU A 108 11.73 10.76 0.54
CA LEU A 108 11.97 9.41 0.03
C LEU A 108 12.35 9.43 -1.45
N LEU A 109 11.64 10.23 -2.25
CA LEU A 109 11.96 10.43 -3.66
C LEU A 109 13.40 10.94 -3.81
N LEU A 110 13.83 11.87 -2.96
CA LEU A 110 15.20 12.40 -2.91
C LEU A 110 16.22 11.36 -2.40
N ALA A 111 15.83 10.47 -1.48
CA ALA A 111 16.70 9.41 -0.97
C ALA A 111 16.88 8.22 -1.94
N ALA A 112 15.91 7.95 -2.83
CA ALA A 112 16.05 6.96 -3.88
C ALA A 112 17.17 7.37 -4.86
N THR A 113 18.09 6.45 -5.16
CA THR A 113 19.26 6.77 -6.00
C THR A 113 19.02 6.45 -7.48
N THR A 114 18.10 5.55 -7.80
CA THR A 114 17.74 5.22 -9.18
C THR A 114 16.22 5.11 -9.38
N PRO A 115 15.71 5.27 -10.62
CA PRO A 115 14.32 5.00 -10.96
C PRO A 115 13.86 3.59 -10.58
N GLU A 116 14.74 2.58 -10.67
CA GLU A 116 14.46 1.19 -10.32
C GLU A 116 14.25 1.00 -8.81
N GLU A 117 14.95 1.75 -7.95
CA GLU A 117 14.65 1.74 -6.51
C GLU A 117 13.23 2.24 -6.25
N LEU A 118 12.86 3.37 -6.87
CA LEU A 118 11.52 3.94 -6.73
C LEU A 118 10.43 3.02 -7.29
N ALA A 119 10.67 2.43 -8.47
CA ALA A 119 9.77 1.45 -9.06
C ALA A 119 9.59 0.22 -8.17
N GLY A 120 10.66 -0.21 -7.50
CA GLY A 120 10.64 -1.27 -6.51
C GLY A 120 9.75 -0.96 -5.31
N ILE A 121 9.92 0.23 -4.72
CA ILE A 121 9.11 0.70 -3.59
C ILE A 121 7.64 0.80 -4.00
N LEU A 122 7.35 1.38 -5.17
CA LEU A 122 5.99 1.49 -5.66
C LEU A 122 5.37 0.13 -5.99
N ALA A 123 6.13 -0.81 -6.55
CA ALA A 123 5.64 -2.17 -6.77
C ALA A 123 5.23 -2.84 -5.45
N HIS A 124 5.96 -2.61 -4.37
CA HIS A 124 5.62 -3.08 -3.02
C HIS A 124 4.31 -2.44 -2.52
N GLU A 125 4.20 -1.12 -2.56
CA GLU A 125 2.99 -0.40 -2.12
C GLU A 125 1.73 -0.76 -2.95
N ILE A 126 1.89 -0.96 -4.26
CA ILE A 126 0.79 -1.41 -5.14
C ILE A 126 0.25 -2.76 -4.68
N GLU A 127 1.11 -3.67 -4.21
CA GLU A 127 0.66 -4.97 -3.73
C GLU A 127 -0.01 -4.89 -2.36
N HIS A 128 0.36 -3.96 -1.49
CA HIS A 128 -0.43 -3.68 -0.27
C HIS A 128 -1.85 -3.24 -0.61
N VAL A 129 -2.02 -2.38 -1.63
CA VAL A 129 -3.35 -2.00 -2.15
C VAL A 129 -4.07 -3.21 -2.72
N ARG A 130 -3.48 -3.92 -3.69
CA ARG A 130 -4.14 -5.02 -4.41
C ARG A 130 -4.53 -6.18 -3.49
N LEU A 131 -3.68 -6.52 -2.52
CA LEU A 131 -3.94 -7.55 -1.51
C LEU A 131 -4.84 -7.05 -0.37
N ARG A 132 -5.20 -5.76 -0.38
CA ARG A 132 -6.09 -5.10 0.57
C ARG A 132 -5.60 -5.16 2.01
N HIS A 133 -4.28 -5.15 2.21
CA HIS A 133 -3.68 -5.15 3.56
C HIS A 133 -4.14 -3.94 4.39
N ILE A 134 -4.29 -2.78 3.74
CA ILE A 134 -4.78 -1.55 4.40
C ILE A 134 -6.21 -1.77 4.92
N LEU A 135 -7.11 -2.31 4.09
CA LEU A 135 -8.49 -2.58 4.50
C LEU A 135 -8.56 -3.66 5.58
N GLN A 136 -7.74 -4.72 5.48
CA GLN A 136 -7.64 -5.76 6.50
C GLN A 136 -7.32 -5.14 7.85
N GLY A 137 -6.28 -4.32 7.93
CA GLY A 137 -5.89 -3.73 9.20
C GLY A 137 -6.84 -2.64 9.71
N VAL A 138 -7.46 -1.84 8.83
CA VAL A 138 -8.54 -0.91 9.22
C VAL A 138 -9.71 -1.67 9.85
N LEU A 139 -10.16 -2.78 9.23
CA LEU A 139 -11.25 -3.60 9.76
C LEU A 139 -10.90 -4.26 11.10
N VAL A 140 -9.66 -4.74 11.26
CA VAL A 140 -9.18 -5.27 12.55
C VAL A 140 -9.23 -4.20 13.64
N ARG A 141 -8.80 -2.97 13.35
CA ARG A 141 -8.87 -1.86 14.30
C ARG A 141 -10.33 -1.48 14.58
N LEU A 142 -11.20 -1.45 13.57
CA LEU A 142 -12.63 -1.17 13.74
C LEU A 142 -13.35 -2.25 14.57
N ALA A 143 -12.86 -3.49 14.56
CA ALA A 143 -13.40 -4.57 15.39
C ALA A 143 -13.04 -4.42 16.88
N THR A 144 -12.16 -3.49 17.26
CA THR A 144 -11.88 -3.18 18.67
C THR A 144 -13.06 -2.48 19.35
N ALA A 145 -13.10 -2.49 20.68
CA ALA A 145 -14.15 -1.80 21.44
C ALA A 145 -14.27 -0.30 21.08
N GLN A 146 -13.15 0.37 20.78
CA GLN A 146 -13.13 1.77 20.36
C GLN A 146 -13.67 1.94 18.93
N GLY A 147 -13.33 1.02 18.04
CA GLY A 147 -13.84 1.00 16.67
C GLY A 147 -15.34 0.70 16.58
N LEU A 148 -15.83 -0.22 17.42
CA LEU A 148 -17.25 -0.56 17.47
C LEU A 148 -18.09 0.61 17.99
N LYS A 149 -17.59 1.35 18.99
CA LYS A 149 -18.23 2.60 19.44
C LYS A 149 -18.35 3.63 18.32
N PHE A 150 -17.35 3.73 17.45
CA PHE A 150 -17.40 4.60 16.26
C PHE A 150 -18.45 4.12 15.24
N VAL A 151 -18.46 2.82 14.91
CA VAL A 151 -19.45 2.30 13.95
C VAL A 151 -20.88 2.46 14.48
N LEU A 152 -21.08 2.26 15.78
CA LEU A 152 -22.39 2.36 16.43
C LEU A 152 -22.84 3.79 16.71
N SER A 153 -21.93 4.78 16.79
CA SER A 153 -22.32 6.18 16.99
C SER A 153 -23.01 6.75 15.75
N GLY A 154 -22.73 6.21 14.56
CA GLY A 154 -23.32 6.66 13.30
C GLY A 154 -22.94 8.09 12.90
N ASP A 155 -22.06 8.73 13.68
CA ASP A 155 -21.63 10.11 13.50
C ASP A 155 -20.16 10.13 13.06
N PRO A 156 -19.88 10.25 11.75
CA PRO A 156 -18.52 10.38 11.25
C PRO A 156 -17.81 11.67 11.76
N GLY A 157 -18.56 12.65 12.28
CA GLY A 157 -18.03 13.86 12.94
C GLY A 157 -17.62 13.66 14.40
N SER A 158 -17.95 12.52 15.03
CA SER A 158 -17.60 12.23 16.42
C SER A 158 -16.14 11.82 16.62
N LEU A 159 -15.37 11.64 15.54
CA LEU A 159 -13.94 11.32 15.61
C LEU A 159 -13.13 12.61 15.49
N SER A 160 -12.29 12.87 16.50
CA SER A 160 -11.20 13.82 16.31
C SER A 160 -10.27 13.32 15.18
N ALA A 161 -9.62 14.26 14.49
CA ALA A 161 -8.62 13.93 13.46
C ALA A 161 -7.54 12.96 13.99
N ASP A 162 -7.19 13.05 15.28
CA ASP A 162 -6.23 12.18 15.96
C ASP A 162 -6.75 10.74 16.16
N THR A 163 -8.05 10.58 16.39
CA THR A 163 -8.63 9.25 16.51
C THR A 163 -8.71 8.59 15.14
N ALA A 164 -9.08 9.36 14.11
CA ALA A 164 -9.08 8.87 12.73
C ALA A 164 -7.67 8.46 12.29
N SER A 165 -6.64 9.25 12.55
CA SER A 165 -5.25 8.90 12.20
C SER A 165 -4.79 7.58 12.84
N THR A 166 -5.27 7.27 14.05
CA THR A 166 -4.99 5.99 14.72
C THR A 166 -5.62 4.79 14.01
N PHE A 167 -6.70 4.95 13.24
CA PHE A 167 -7.30 3.86 12.47
C PHE A 167 -6.62 3.65 11.12
N PHE A 168 -6.12 4.72 10.50
CA PHE A 168 -5.62 4.69 9.13
C PHE A 168 -4.09 4.71 8.99
N ASN A 169 -3.35 4.99 10.07
CA ASN A 169 -1.89 4.87 10.08
C ASN A 169 -1.46 3.41 10.31
N MET A 170 -1.24 2.67 9.22
CA MET A 170 -1.09 1.22 9.26
C MET A 170 0.34 0.76 9.47
N SER A 171 0.50 -0.35 10.18
CA SER A 171 1.74 -1.13 10.20
C SER A 171 1.39 -2.55 9.74
N PHE A 172 2.24 -3.17 8.95
CA PHE A 172 1.96 -4.47 8.34
C PHE A 172 2.60 -5.62 9.11
N THR A 173 1.92 -6.76 9.13
CA THR A 173 2.47 -8.00 9.68
C THR A 173 3.57 -8.55 8.79
N LYS A 174 4.44 -9.41 9.35
CA LYS A 174 5.49 -10.09 8.57
C LYS A 174 4.93 -10.93 7.41
N SER A 175 3.71 -11.47 7.55
CA SER A 175 3.06 -12.23 6.48
C SER A 175 2.62 -11.33 5.34
N GLU A 176 2.02 -10.19 5.64
CA GLU A 176 1.59 -9.20 4.65
C GLU A 176 2.80 -8.61 3.90
N GLU A 177 3.88 -8.26 4.61
CA GLU A 177 5.14 -7.83 4.00
C GLU A 177 5.71 -8.91 3.06
N ALA A 178 5.71 -10.17 3.49
CA ALA A 178 6.21 -11.27 2.65
C ALA A 178 5.35 -11.50 1.39
N GLN A 179 4.04 -11.28 1.48
CA GLN A 179 3.14 -11.35 0.33
C GLN A 179 3.38 -10.17 -0.62
N ALA A 180 3.46 -8.95 -0.10
CA ALA A 180 3.75 -7.74 -0.89
C ALA A 180 5.11 -7.83 -1.59
N ASP A 181 6.16 -8.30 -0.90
CA ASP A 181 7.49 -8.55 -1.48
C ASP A 181 7.41 -9.57 -2.63
N SER A 182 6.75 -10.71 -2.40
CA SER A 182 6.71 -11.79 -3.38
C SER A 182 5.91 -11.39 -4.61
N GLU A 183 4.79 -10.69 -4.42
CA GLU A 183 3.93 -10.25 -5.51
C GLU A 183 4.50 -9.02 -6.23
N GLY A 184 5.24 -8.18 -5.52
CA GLY A 184 5.96 -7.01 -6.04
C GLY A 184 7.14 -7.43 -6.89
N LEU A 185 7.88 -8.46 -6.47
CA LEU A 185 8.90 -9.11 -7.29
C LEU A 185 8.32 -9.61 -8.62
N LYS A 186 7.19 -10.34 -8.59
CA LYS A 186 6.52 -10.80 -9.82
C LYS A 186 6.12 -9.63 -10.71
N ARG A 187 5.62 -8.53 -10.12
CA ARG A 187 5.26 -7.30 -10.83
C ARG A 187 6.47 -6.68 -11.53
N LEU A 188 7.61 -6.55 -10.85
CA LEU A 188 8.85 -6.04 -11.44
C LEU A 188 9.34 -6.94 -12.58
N GLN A 189 9.22 -8.26 -12.44
CA GLN A 189 9.59 -9.20 -13.51
C GLN A 189 8.67 -9.08 -14.72
N MET A 190 7.35 -9.02 -14.54
CA MET A 190 6.39 -8.77 -15.61
C MET A 190 6.66 -7.43 -16.30
N ALA A 191 7.07 -6.43 -15.52
CA ALA A 191 7.47 -5.14 -16.00
C ALA A 191 8.86 -5.14 -16.65
N ASN A 192 9.66 -6.21 -16.67
CA ASN A 192 11.08 -6.18 -17.07
C ASN A 192 11.88 -5.04 -16.40
N VAL A 193 11.61 -4.78 -15.12
CA VAL A 193 12.31 -3.79 -14.28
C VAL A 193 13.34 -4.51 -13.41
N SER A 194 14.51 -3.90 -13.22
CA SER A 194 15.59 -4.53 -12.46
C SER A 194 15.20 -4.76 -11.00
N VAL A 195 15.27 -6.00 -10.54
CA VAL A 195 15.10 -6.37 -9.12
C VAL A 195 16.24 -5.83 -8.26
N LYS A 196 17.37 -5.46 -8.88
CA LYS A 196 18.50 -4.87 -8.18
C LYS A 196 18.13 -3.59 -7.43
N GLY A 197 17.21 -2.77 -7.96
CA GLY A 197 16.77 -1.53 -7.32
C GLY A 197 16.17 -1.76 -5.93
N ILE A 198 15.14 -2.61 -5.82
CA ILE A 198 14.53 -2.90 -4.51
C ILE A 198 15.50 -3.63 -3.56
N TYR A 199 16.40 -4.46 -4.11
CA TYR A 199 17.45 -5.12 -3.33
C TYR A 199 18.45 -4.11 -2.73
N THR A 200 18.94 -3.14 -3.52
CA THR A 200 19.86 -2.10 -3.03
C THR A 200 19.17 -1.21 -2.01
N PHE A 201 17.92 -0.85 -2.27
CA PHE A 201 17.12 -0.06 -1.33
C PHE A 201 16.97 -0.77 0.03
N PHE A 202 16.59 -2.05 0.06
CA PHE A 202 16.51 -2.81 1.30
C PHE A 202 17.85 -2.97 2.02
N LYS A 203 18.97 -3.10 1.28
CA LYS A 203 20.30 -3.10 1.90
C LYS A 203 20.59 -1.76 2.58
N ARG A 204 20.30 -0.64 1.89
CA ARG A 204 20.50 0.71 2.41
C ARG A 204 19.61 0.99 3.61
N MET A 205 18.36 0.52 3.59
CA MET A 205 17.41 0.64 4.71
C MET A 205 17.93 -0.04 5.99
N LYS A 206 18.70 -1.13 5.87
CA LYS A 206 19.33 -1.80 7.01
C LYS A 206 20.60 -1.09 7.53
N SER A 207 21.24 -0.28 6.70
CA SER A 207 22.53 0.34 7.03
C SER A 207 22.48 1.86 7.26
N SER A 208 21.37 2.52 6.92
CA SER A 208 21.19 3.97 7.05
C SER A 208 20.19 4.29 8.16
N SER A 209 20.60 5.13 9.11
CA SER A 209 19.72 5.65 10.18
C SER A 209 18.51 6.39 9.62
N ASP A 210 18.70 7.13 8.51
CA ASP A 210 17.67 7.99 7.93
C ASP A 210 16.55 7.17 7.28
N LEU A 211 16.91 6.01 6.70
CA LEU A 211 15.96 5.08 6.11
C LEU A 211 15.34 4.12 7.14
N ALA A 212 15.89 4.04 8.36
CA ALA A 212 15.40 3.12 9.39
C ALA A 212 13.95 3.43 9.82
N ALA A 213 13.49 4.68 9.64
CA ALA A 213 12.12 5.08 9.92
C ALA A 213 11.08 4.24 9.14
N LEU A 214 11.42 3.82 7.90
CA LEU A 214 10.57 2.97 7.06
C LEU A 214 10.30 1.58 7.70
N LEU A 215 11.19 1.11 8.58
CA LEU A 215 11.04 -0.18 9.25
C LEU A 215 9.90 -0.19 10.28
N SER A 216 9.43 1.00 10.70
CA SER A 216 8.30 1.13 11.63
C SER A 216 6.99 0.70 10.95
N ASP A 217 6.81 1.11 9.70
CA ASP A 217 5.62 0.81 8.92
C ASP A 217 5.77 -0.54 8.18
N HIS A 218 7.01 -0.84 7.75
CA HIS A 218 7.39 -2.05 7.00
C HIS A 218 8.48 -2.86 7.71
N PRO A 219 8.12 -3.70 8.71
CA PRO A 219 9.09 -4.52 9.43
C PRO A 219 9.92 -5.38 8.46
N SER A 220 11.24 -5.17 8.45
CA SER A 220 12.14 -5.97 7.61
C SER A 220 12.49 -7.29 8.27
N ASP A 221 12.53 -8.36 7.48
CA ASP A 221 13.13 -9.64 7.87
C ASP A 221 14.47 -9.85 7.12
N SER A 222 15.37 -10.58 7.76
CA SER A 222 16.60 -11.14 7.15
C SER A 222 16.32 -11.86 5.82
N SER A 223 15.15 -12.50 5.69
CA SER A 223 14.73 -13.27 4.51
C SER A 223 14.35 -12.43 3.28
N ARG A 224 14.03 -11.13 3.42
CA ARG A 224 13.61 -10.28 2.28
C ARG A 224 14.69 -10.22 1.19
N LEU A 225 15.94 -9.98 1.61
CA LEU A 225 17.08 -9.91 0.70
C LEU A 225 17.40 -11.26 0.04
N SER A 226 17.29 -12.38 0.78
CA SER A 226 17.63 -13.69 0.22
C SER A 226 16.66 -14.12 -0.88
N LYS A 227 15.39 -13.75 -0.80
CA LYS A 227 14.36 -14.02 -1.83
C LYS A 227 14.61 -13.29 -3.15
N LEU A 228 15.27 -12.13 -3.11
CA LEU A 228 15.55 -11.32 -4.30
C LEU A 228 16.84 -11.75 -5.03
N LYS A 229 17.80 -12.33 -4.31
CA LYS A 229 19.12 -12.73 -4.85
C LYS A 229 19.06 -13.52 -6.17
N PRO A 230 18.17 -14.52 -6.34
CA PRO A 230 18.11 -15.30 -7.58
C PRO A 230 17.72 -14.50 -8.84
N PHE A 231 17.28 -13.26 -8.68
CA PHE A 231 16.74 -12.44 -9.76
C PHE A 231 17.59 -11.20 -10.09
N LEU A 232 18.72 -11.01 -9.40
CA LEU A 232 19.56 -9.80 -9.55
C LEU A 232 20.17 -9.66 -10.95
N ASP A 233 20.48 -10.78 -11.61
CA ASP A 233 21.13 -10.81 -12.92
C ASP A 233 20.14 -11.00 -14.08
N LYS A 234 18.83 -10.93 -13.81
CA LYS A 234 17.82 -11.02 -14.85
C LYS A 234 17.90 -9.78 -15.76
N PRO A 235 17.84 -9.95 -17.10
CA PRO A 235 17.78 -8.83 -18.03
C PRO A 235 16.63 -7.89 -17.67
N SER A 236 16.87 -6.59 -17.78
CA SER A 236 15.87 -5.56 -17.50
C SER A 236 16.05 -4.39 -18.46
N LYS A 237 15.04 -3.52 -18.51
CA LYS A 237 15.09 -2.25 -19.26
C LYS A 237 15.02 -1.11 -18.26
N GLU A 238 15.74 -0.03 -18.58
CA GLU A 238 15.69 1.22 -17.82
C GLU A 238 14.23 1.71 -17.70
N VAL A 239 13.87 2.16 -16.51
CA VAL A 239 12.51 2.64 -16.24
C VAL A 239 12.33 4.07 -16.75
N LEU A 240 13.31 4.93 -16.47
CA LEU A 240 13.36 6.33 -16.88
C LEU A 240 14.75 6.63 -17.42
N THR A 241 14.82 7.55 -18.37
CA THR A 241 16.09 8.19 -18.76
C THR A 241 16.61 9.09 -17.65
N GLU A 242 17.88 9.46 -17.71
CA GLU A 242 18.49 10.37 -16.72
C GLU A 242 17.75 11.73 -16.65
N VAL A 243 17.36 12.30 -17.80
CA VAL A 243 16.63 13.57 -17.87
C VAL A 243 15.24 13.46 -17.22
N GLU A 244 14.52 12.36 -17.48
CA GLU A 244 13.22 12.09 -16.85
C GLU A 244 13.36 11.88 -15.35
N TRP A 245 14.44 11.22 -14.90
CA TRP A 245 14.72 11.00 -13.49
C TRP A 245 15.01 12.30 -12.75
N ILE A 246 15.86 13.16 -13.31
CA ILE A 246 16.15 14.49 -12.76
C ILE A 246 14.85 15.31 -12.69
N SER A 247 14.07 15.33 -13.78
CA SER A 247 12.79 16.06 -13.81
C SER A 247 11.83 15.56 -12.73
N LEU A 248 11.75 14.24 -12.49
CA LEU A 248 10.93 13.66 -11.44
C LEU A 248 11.39 14.11 -10.04
N LYS A 249 12.71 14.16 -9.79
CA LYS A 249 13.27 14.59 -8.49
C LYS A 249 12.93 16.04 -8.17
N GLU A 250 12.69 16.86 -9.17
CA GLU A 250 12.31 18.27 -9.04
C GLU A 250 10.79 18.49 -8.94
N ILE A 251 9.97 17.44 -8.87
CA ILE A 251 8.49 17.56 -8.90
C ILE A 251 7.92 18.52 -7.86
N CYS A 252 8.60 18.70 -6.73
CA CYS A 252 8.20 19.59 -5.66
C CYS A 252 8.85 20.99 -5.72
N ASN A 253 9.77 21.29 -6.66
CA ASN A 253 10.57 22.53 -6.70
C ASN A 253 9.81 23.79 -7.20
N HIS A 254 8.49 23.83 -7.01
CA HIS A 254 7.63 24.93 -7.42
C HIS A 254 6.78 25.47 -6.27
#